data_AF-A0A0G3I5A9-F1
#
_entry.id   AF-A0A0G3I5A9-F1
#
_cell.length_a   1.000
_cell.length_b   1.000
_cell.length_c   1.000
_cell.angle_alpha   90.00
_cell.angle_beta   90.00
_cell.angle_gamma   90.00
#
_symmetry.space_group_name_H-M   'P 1'
#
loop_
_entity.id
_entity.type
_entity.pdbx_description
1 polymer ?
#
loop_
_entity_poly.entity_id
_entity_poly.type
_entity_poly.pdbx_seq_one_letter_code
_entity_poly.pdbx_strand_id
1 'polypeptide(L)'
;MGKNNIPKSRNWTGKIAKTPGRLIGIGIIRIYQLIFSNIFGNSCRYFPTCSEYGYESIARHGLWIGAWFTLCRLARCNPLGSYGFNPVPDHFTKKRIIITFWGKINKIFYIFKRHIFMKNK
;
A
#
# COMPACT_ATOMS: atom_id res chain seq x y z
N MET A 1 30.04 -0.71 10.96
CA MET A 1 29.25 -0.90 12.20
C MET A 1 28.29 0.27 12.34
N GLY A 2 26.96 0.20 12.35
CA GLY A 2 25.95 -0.81 12.09
C GLY A 2 24.63 -0.03 12.13
N LYS A 3 23.89 0.07 11.03
CA LYS A 3 22.54 0.68 10.98
C LYS A 3 21.51 -0.26 11.64
N ASN A 4 21.85 -0.76 12.82
CA ASN A 4 21.10 -1.80 13.51
C ASN A 4 20.31 -1.09 14.62
N ASN A 5 19.02 -0.82 14.34
CA ASN A 5 17.87 -0.77 15.26
C ASN A 5 16.64 -0.13 14.56
N ILE A 6 16.13 -0.78 13.51
CA ILE A 6 14.86 -0.40 12.85
C ILE A 6 13.74 -0.84 13.82
N PRO A 7 13.01 0.08 14.47
CA PRO A 7 11.87 0.76 13.83
C PRO A 7 11.52 2.16 14.37
N LYS A 8 11.29 3.18 13.53
CA LYS A 8 10.35 4.25 13.92
C LYS A 8 9.62 4.82 12.72
N SER A 9 8.39 4.36 12.53
CA SER A 9 7.42 4.99 11.64
C SER A 9 6.39 5.71 12.48
N ARG A 10 5.86 6.80 11.92
CA ARG A 10 4.63 7.54 12.28
C ARG A 10 4.44 8.78 11.40
N ASN A 11 5.34 9.00 10.44
CA ASN A 11 5.08 9.08 9.00
C ASN A 11 6.36 9.57 8.30
N TRP A 12 6.32 9.62 6.97
CA TRP A 12 7.46 9.96 6.12
C TRP A 12 7.91 11.42 6.30
N THR A 13 9.19 11.64 6.59
CA THR A 13 9.81 12.96 6.82
C THR A 13 10.60 13.49 5.63
N GLY A 14 10.65 12.75 4.52
CA GLY A 14 11.35 13.19 3.32
C GLY A 14 10.65 14.36 2.61
N LYS A 15 11.28 14.86 1.55
CA LYS A 15 10.73 15.94 0.72
C LYS A 15 9.45 15.48 0.02
N ILE A 16 8.35 16.18 0.23
CA ILE A 16 7.06 15.91 -0.41
C ILE A 16 6.72 17.08 -1.35
N ALA A 17 6.45 16.78 -2.61
CA ALA A 17 5.90 17.78 -3.53
C ALA A 17 4.44 18.06 -3.16
N LYS A 18 4.07 19.33 -2.96
CA LYS A 18 2.73 19.77 -2.54
C LYS A 18 1.72 19.76 -3.72
N THR A 19 1.66 18.67 -4.47
CA THR A 19 0.65 18.52 -5.52
C THR A 19 -0.72 18.23 -4.89
N PRO A 20 -1.83 18.74 -5.46
CA PRO A 20 -3.16 18.59 -4.86
C PRO A 20 -3.53 17.12 -4.60
N GLY A 21 -3.23 16.23 -5.56
CA GLY A 21 -3.47 14.79 -5.38
C GLY A 21 -2.68 14.16 -4.23
N ARG A 22 -1.42 14.58 -3.99
CA ARG A 22 -0.63 14.07 -2.85
C ARG A 22 -1.20 14.56 -1.53
N LEU A 23 -1.55 15.85 -1.45
CA LEU A 23 -2.12 16.44 -0.25
C LEU A 23 -3.45 15.79 0.12
N ILE A 24 -4.34 15.58 -0.86
CA ILE A 24 -5.61 14.88 -0.64
C ILE A 24 -5.36 13.45 -0.15
N GLY A 25 -4.51 12.68 -0.84
CA GLY A 25 -4.23 11.29 -0.44
C GLY A 25 -3.61 11.17 0.94
N ILE A 26 -2.63 12.04 1.25
CA ILE A 26 -2.02 12.12 2.57
C ILE A 26 -3.05 12.54 3.62
N GLY A 27 -3.89 13.53 3.31
CA GLY A 27 -4.95 14.01 4.19
C GLY A 27 -5.93 12.92 4.57
N ILE A 28 -6.40 12.14 3.59
CA ILE A 28 -7.29 10.99 3.83
C ILE A 28 -6.63 9.98 4.76
N ILE A 29 -5.36 9.63 4.53
CA ILE A 29 -4.63 8.69 5.39
C ILE A 29 -4.45 9.27 6.80
N ARG A 30 -4.20 10.57 6.94
CA ARG A 30 -4.07 11.23 8.26
C ARG A 30 -5.39 11.25 9.01
N ILE A 31 -6.50 11.57 8.35
CA ILE A 31 -7.85 11.51 8.93
C ILE A 31 -8.15 10.08 9.38
N TYR A 32 -7.85 9.09 8.54
CA TYR A 32 -7.97 7.69 8.91
C TYR A 32 -7.13 7.35 10.13
N GLN A 33 -5.84 7.74 10.18
CA GLN A 33 -4.98 7.51 11.34
C GLN A 33 -5.57 8.15 12.60
N LEU A 34 -6.12 9.35 12.55
CA LEU A 34 -6.71 10.01 13.71
C LEU A 34 -7.97 9.32 14.23
N ILE A 35 -8.86 8.89 13.33
CA ILE A 35 -10.14 8.25 13.69
C ILE A 35 -9.90 6.78 14.11
N PHE A 36 -9.08 6.05 13.36
CA PHE A 36 -8.88 4.62 13.53
C PHE A 36 -7.76 4.26 14.51
N SER A 37 -6.86 5.18 14.88
CA SER A 37 -5.79 4.89 15.87
C SER A 37 -6.34 4.48 17.23
N ASN A 38 -7.58 4.85 17.57
CA ASN A 38 -8.20 4.44 18.83
C ASN A 38 -8.87 3.06 18.75
N ILE A 39 -9.18 2.59 17.54
CA ILE A 39 -10.01 1.38 17.31
C ILE A 39 -9.14 0.20 16.87
N PHE A 40 -8.14 0.45 16.02
CA PHE A 40 -7.23 -0.57 15.52
C PHE A 40 -5.89 -0.39 16.22
N GLY A 41 -5.62 -1.22 17.24
CA GLY A 41 -4.28 -1.43 17.79
C GLY A 41 -3.29 -1.95 16.74
N ASN A 42 -2.10 -2.41 17.13
CA ASN A 42 -1.02 -2.89 16.25
C ASN A 42 -1.38 -4.16 15.43
N SER A 43 -2.41 -4.11 14.60
CA SER A 43 -2.95 -5.23 13.82
C SER A 43 -2.25 -5.40 12.48
N CYS A 44 -1.44 -4.44 12.04
CA CYS A 44 -0.63 -4.63 10.83
C CYS A 44 0.54 -5.56 11.13
N ARG A 45 0.59 -6.67 10.39
CA ARG A 45 1.63 -7.70 10.46
C ARG A 45 2.95 -7.32 9.79
N TYR A 46 2.91 -6.28 8.97
CA TYR A 46 4.10 -5.75 8.33
C TYR A 46 4.55 -4.47 9.00
N PHE A 47 5.87 -4.28 9.07
CA PHE A 47 6.50 -3.02 9.45
C PHE A 47 7.12 -2.36 8.20
N PRO A 48 6.91 -1.05 7.94
CA PRO A 48 5.97 -0.13 8.60
C PRO A 48 4.50 -0.55 8.44
N THR A 49 3.62 0.01 9.28
CA THR A 49 2.18 -0.31 9.26
C THR A 49 1.54 0.06 7.92
N CYS A 50 0.38 -0.49 7.63
CA CYS A 50 -0.26 -0.36 6.33
C CYS A 50 -0.65 1.10 6.01
N SER A 51 -1.04 1.88 7.02
CA SER A 51 -1.34 3.31 6.87
C SER A 51 -0.06 4.13 6.66
N GLU A 52 1.02 3.82 7.37
CA GLU A 52 2.33 4.48 7.18
C GLU A 52 2.94 4.16 5.82
N TYR A 53 2.89 2.90 5.42
CA TYR A 53 3.28 2.46 4.09
C TYR A 53 2.49 3.22 3.03
N GLY A 54 1.17 3.41 3.24
CA GLY A 54 0.35 4.17 2.32
C GLY A 54 0.69 5.65 2.27
N TYR A 55 0.94 6.26 3.43
CA TYR A 55 1.39 7.64 3.53
C TYR A 55 2.68 7.85 2.74
N GLU A 56 3.68 6.98 2.97
CA GLU A 56 4.98 7.04 2.31
C GLU A 56 4.88 6.75 0.81
N SER A 57 4.03 5.79 0.42
CA SER A 57 3.79 5.45 -0.99
C SER A 57 3.18 6.60 -1.76
N ILE A 58 2.20 7.32 -1.18
CA ILE A 58 1.59 8.50 -1.81
C ILE A 58 2.58 9.67 -1.83
N ALA A 59 3.31 9.89 -0.74
CA ALA A 59 4.28 10.96 -0.64
C ALA A 59 5.36 10.84 -1.73
N ARG A 60 5.94 9.64 -1.89
CA ARG A 60 7.00 9.37 -2.87
C ARG A 60 6.46 9.24 -4.29
N HIS A 61 5.45 8.40 -4.49
CA HIS A 61 5.07 7.92 -5.82
C HIS A 61 3.83 8.62 -6.41
N GLY A 62 3.16 9.46 -5.63
CA GLY A 62 1.93 10.16 -6.01
C GLY A 62 0.66 9.37 -5.68
N LEU A 63 -0.50 10.01 -5.85
CA LEU A 63 -1.79 9.49 -5.38
C LEU A 63 -2.14 8.11 -5.96
N TRP A 64 -2.23 7.99 -7.28
CA TRP A 64 -2.71 6.77 -7.93
C TRP A 64 -1.79 5.56 -7.71
N ILE A 65 -0.49 5.77 -7.93
CA ILE A 65 0.51 4.72 -7.78
C ILE A 65 0.66 4.34 -6.31
N GLY A 66 0.72 5.34 -5.42
CA GLY A 66 0.80 5.13 -3.99
C GLY A 66 -0.41 4.38 -3.45
N ALA A 67 -1.61 4.76 -3.90
CA ALA A 67 -2.86 4.07 -3.54
C ALA A 67 -2.84 2.61 -4.00
N TRP A 68 -2.39 2.33 -5.23
CA TRP A 68 -2.29 0.95 -5.71
C TRP A 68 -1.34 0.08 -4.88
N PHE A 69 -0.15 0.60 -4.55
CA PHE A 69 0.78 -0.10 -3.67
C PHE A 69 0.18 -0.37 -2.29
N THR A 70 -0.53 0.62 -1.75
CA THR A 70 -1.21 0.53 -0.45
C THR A 70 -2.28 -0.56 -0.47
N LEU A 71 -3.17 -0.55 -1.47
CA LEU A 71 -4.23 -1.54 -1.63
C LEU A 71 -3.66 -2.96 -1.80
N CYS A 72 -2.63 -3.11 -2.64
CA CYS A 72 -1.94 -4.39 -2.81
C CYS A 72 -1.32 -4.89 -1.49
N ARG A 73 -0.88 -4.01 -0.61
CA ARG A 73 -0.36 -4.38 0.71
C ARG A 73 -1.48 -4.74 1.66
N LEU A 74 -2.58 -3.97 1.70
CA LEU A 74 -3.75 -4.28 2.52
C LEU A 74 -4.31 -5.67 2.20
N ALA A 75 -4.42 -6.04 0.93
CA ALA A 75 -4.86 -7.37 0.51
C ALA A 75 -3.96 -8.52 1.03
N ARG A 76 -2.66 -8.25 1.24
CA ARG A 76 -1.70 -9.22 1.81
C ARG A 76 -1.67 -9.19 3.33
N CYS A 77 -2.06 -8.08 3.94
CA CYS A 77 -2.09 -7.90 5.39
C CYS A 77 -3.38 -8.49 5.98
N ASN A 78 -3.50 -9.82 5.90
CA ASN A 78 -4.62 -10.59 6.45
C ASN A 78 -4.09 -11.66 7.43
N PRO A 79 -4.95 -12.28 8.27
CA PRO A 79 -4.50 -13.22 9.30
C PRO A 79 -3.91 -14.55 8.78
N LEU A 80 -4.04 -14.84 7.49
CA LEU A 80 -3.40 -15.97 6.81
C LEU A 80 -2.26 -15.53 5.87
N GLY A 81 -1.96 -14.23 5.86
CA GLY A 81 -0.95 -13.61 5.03
C GLY A 81 0.42 -13.59 5.68
N SER A 82 1.43 -13.19 4.91
CA SER A 82 2.80 -13.09 5.41
C SER A 82 2.98 -11.89 6.37
N TYR A 83 4.09 -11.87 7.08
CA TYR A 83 4.48 -10.83 8.03
C TYR A 83 5.93 -10.42 7.80
N GLY A 84 6.36 -9.31 8.42
CA GLY A 84 7.77 -8.89 8.42
C GLY A 84 8.03 -7.48 7.90
N PHE A 85 9.30 -7.17 7.62
CA PHE A 85 9.72 -5.85 7.16
C PHE A 85 9.52 -5.69 5.64
N ASN A 86 8.77 -4.67 5.24
CA ASN A 86 8.51 -4.41 3.82
C ASN A 86 8.41 -2.88 3.58
N PRO A 87 9.54 -2.20 3.35
CA PRO A 87 9.58 -0.76 3.13
C PRO A 87 9.08 -0.38 1.73
N VAL A 88 8.69 0.89 1.56
CA VAL A 88 8.36 1.43 0.23
C VAL A 88 9.65 1.51 -0.61
N PRO A 89 9.65 1.02 -1.87
CA PRO A 89 10.83 1.13 -2.72
C PRO A 89 11.17 2.61 -3.01
N ASP A 90 12.45 2.97 -2.97
CA ASP A 90 12.94 4.33 -3.27
C ASP A 90 12.81 4.67 -4.77
N HIS A 91 13.17 3.72 -5.62
CA HIS A 91 13.11 3.87 -7.07
C HIS A 91 12.09 2.91 -7.65
N PHE A 92 11.17 3.44 -8.47
CA PHE A 92 10.20 2.64 -9.20
C PHE A 92 10.12 3.12 -10.66
N THR A 93 10.12 2.18 -11.59
CA THR A 93 9.93 2.47 -13.01
C THR A 93 8.45 2.37 -13.34
N LYS A 94 7.84 3.42 -13.92
CA LYS A 94 6.41 3.45 -14.33
C LYS A 94 6.00 2.22 -15.16
N LYS A 95 6.90 1.73 -16.02
CA LYS A 95 6.70 0.53 -16.87
C LYS A 95 6.37 -0.72 -16.04
N ARG A 96 6.98 -0.86 -14.85
CA ARG A 96 6.75 -2.00 -13.95
C ARG A 96 5.33 -1.98 -13.41
N ILE A 97 4.81 -0.82 -13.01
CA ILE A 97 3.45 -0.70 -12.46
C ILE A 97 2.39 -1.03 -13.49
N ILE A 98 2.48 -0.50 -14.70
CA ILE A 98 1.49 -0.79 -15.74
C ILE A 98 1.42 -2.30 -15.97
N ILE A 99 2.56 -2.98 -16.06
CA ILE A 99 2.62 -4.44 -16.20
C ILE A 99 2.00 -5.16 -14.99
N THR A 100 2.34 -4.79 -13.75
CA THR A 100 1.76 -5.45 -12.57
C THR A 100 0.29 -5.11 -12.33
N PHE A 101 -0.14 -3.89 -12.68
CA PHE A 101 -1.51 -3.41 -12.57
C PHE A 101 -2.41 -4.14 -13.58
N TRP A 102 -2.02 -4.12 -14.86
CA TRP A 102 -2.74 -4.84 -15.91
C TRP A 102 -2.65 -6.36 -15.73
N GLY A 103 -1.49 -6.91 -15.36
CA GLY A 103 -1.34 -8.35 -15.15
C GLY A 103 -2.20 -8.90 -14.02
N LYS A 104 -2.37 -8.13 -12.92
CA LYS A 104 -3.20 -8.55 -11.78
C LYS A 104 -4.69 -8.34 -12.03
N ILE A 105 -5.08 -7.26 -12.70
CA ILE A 105 -6.47 -7.03 -13.15
C ILE A 105 -6.89 -8.10 -14.16
N ASN A 106 -6.06 -8.41 -15.16
CA ASN A 106 -6.37 -9.46 -16.14
C ASN A 106 -6.47 -10.84 -15.49
N LYS A 107 -5.64 -11.15 -14.49
CA LYS A 107 -5.74 -12.40 -13.74
C LYS A 107 -7.05 -12.51 -12.96
N ILE A 108 -7.49 -11.42 -12.32
CA ILE A 108 -8.79 -11.35 -11.63
C ILE A 108 -9.94 -11.50 -12.63
N PHE A 109 -9.88 -10.81 -13.76
CA PHE A 109 -10.87 -10.93 -14.83
C PHE A 109 -10.93 -12.36 -15.39
N TYR A 110 -9.78 -13.01 -15.58
CA TYR A 110 -9.70 -14.40 -16.03
C TYR A 110 -10.31 -15.38 -15.01
N ILE A 111 -10.01 -15.23 -13.72
CA ILE A 111 -10.58 -16.05 -12.64
C ILE A 111 -12.10 -15.84 -12.56
N PHE A 112 -12.56 -14.60 -12.67
CA PHE A 112 -13.98 -14.27 -12.64
C PHE A 112 -14.73 -14.83 -13.86
N LYS A 113 -14.14 -14.70 -15.06
CA LYS A 113 -14.68 -15.29 -16.30
C LYS A 113 -14.74 -16.82 -16.21
N ARG A 114 -13.73 -17.46 -15.61
CA ARG A 114 -13.71 -18.91 -15.37
C ARG A 114 -14.80 -19.35 -14.37
N HIS A 115 -15.03 -18.57 -13.30
CA HIS A 115 -16.09 -18.85 -12.34
C HIS A 115 -17.50 -18.70 -12.93
N ILE A 116 -17.72 -17.74 -13.83
CA ILE A 116 -18.99 -17.60 -14.56
C ILE A 116 -19.19 -18.78 -15.53
N PHE A 117 -18.15 -19.20 -16.24
CA PHE A 117 -18.23 -20.32 -17.18
C PHE A 117 -18.51 -21.67 -16.48
N MET A 118 -17.99 -21.88 -15.26
CA MET A 118 -18.24 -23.09 -14.47
C MET A 118 -19.64 -23.14 -13.83
N LYS A 119 -20.37 -22.01 -13.75
CA LYS A 119 -21.75 -21.96 -13.24
C LYS A 119 -22.82 -22.11 -14.33
N ASN A 120 -22.43 -22.08 -15.61
CA ASN A 120 -23.33 -22.21 -16.78
C ASN A 120 -23.17 -23.56 -17.50
N LYS A 121 -22.61 -24.56 -16.82
CA LYS A 121 -22.50 -25.95 -17.28
C LYS A 121 -23.07 -26.85 -16.20
#